data_AF-A0AAP0LFK8-F1
#
_entry.id   AF-A0AAP0LFK8-F1
#
_cell.length_a   1.000
_cell.length_b   1.000
_cell.length_c   1.000
_cell.angle_alpha   90.00
_cell.angle_beta   90.00
_cell.angle_gamma   90.00
#
_symmetry.space_group_name_H-M   'P 1'
#
loop_
_entity.id
_entity.type
_entity.pdbx_description
1 polymer ?
#
loop_
_entity_poly.entity_id
_entity_poly.type
_entity_poly.pdbx_seq_one_letter_code
_entity_poly.pdbx_strand_id
1 'polypeptide(L)'
;MEVEEKATLKPHEDEEEDEDEDEDTPMLSLQALEALKQFLEESKNQSSFNEQEEEQNPRESDEVALVTEDWRMSQFWYDRETAETVAEEVRRLGGSSQVVCISCPTIYAYLKKSDPAISVRLLEYDKRFEQYGEDFTFYDYNLPLELPSVLKHSYQVIVADPPYL
;
A
#
# COMPACT_ATOMS: atom_id res chain seq x y z
N MET A 1 21.60 -42.99 63.09
CA MET A 1 22.19 -44.26 62.66
C MET A 1 21.82 -44.40 61.18
N GLU A 2 22.34 -43.56 60.29
CA GLU A 2 23.75 -43.43 59.91
C GLU A 2 24.41 -44.80 59.78
N VAL A 3 24.46 -45.30 58.55
CA VAL A 3 25.64 -45.92 57.98
C VAL A 3 25.66 -45.58 56.47
N GLU A 4 26.61 -44.73 56.08
CA GLU A 4 27.08 -44.54 54.70
C GLU A 4 27.80 -45.81 54.21
N GLU A 5 27.72 -46.11 52.92
CA GLU A 5 28.83 -46.73 52.21
C GLU A 5 29.00 -46.08 50.82
N LYS A 6 30.20 -45.53 50.60
CA LYS A 6 30.78 -44.95 49.37
C LYS A 6 30.83 -46.01 48.25
N ALA A 7 30.96 -45.74 46.95
CA ALA A 7 31.45 -44.61 46.16
C ALA A 7 30.91 -44.80 44.72
N THR A 8 30.79 -43.76 43.89
CA THR A 8 31.79 -43.47 42.84
C THR A 8 31.54 -42.08 42.27
N LEU A 9 32.61 -41.28 42.25
CA LEU A 9 32.70 -39.93 41.73
C LEU A 9 33.01 -39.97 40.22
N LYS A 10 32.29 -39.22 39.40
CA LYS A 10 32.81 -38.63 38.16
C LYS A 10 32.25 -37.20 38.02
N PRO A 11 33.08 -36.18 37.78
CA PRO A 11 32.63 -34.86 37.38
C PRO A 11 32.48 -34.80 35.85
N HIS A 12 31.48 -34.08 35.38
CA HIS A 12 31.37 -33.58 34.01
C HIS A 12 30.51 -32.32 34.14
N GLU A 13 31.15 -31.21 34.54
CA GLU A 13 31.61 -30.16 33.61
C GLU A 13 30.41 -29.50 32.93
N ASP A 14 30.13 -28.29 33.41
CA ASP A 14 29.37 -27.27 32.69
C ASP A 14 30.03 -27.09 31.32
N GLU A 15 29.36 -27.54 30.25
CA GLU A 15 29.66 -27.11 28.89
C GLU A 15 28.49 -26.25 28.44
N GLU A 16 28.77 -24.95 28.34
CA GLU A 16 28.01 -24.03 27.49
C GLU A 16 28.11 -24.55 26.06
N GLU A 17 26.99 -24.99 25.48
CA GLU A 17 26.84 -25.14 24.03
C GLU A 17 26.07 -23.92 23.53
N ASP A 18 26.80 -22.80 23.41
CA ASP A 18 26.57 -21.81 22.37
C ASP A 18 27.45 -22.19 21.17
N GLU A 19 26.99 -21.84 19.97
CA GLU A 19 27.66 -21.95 18.64
C GLU A 19 27.38 -23.24 17.87
N ASP A 20 26.31 -23.25 17.04
CA ASP A 20 26.25 -23.99 15.75
C ASP A 20 24.95 -23.71 14.94
N GLU A 21 24.31 -22.52 15.04
CA GLU A 21 23.13 -22.16 14.21
C GLU A 21 23.41 -21.11 13.11
N ASP A 22 24.66 -20.69 12.91
CA ASP A 22 24.99 -19.59 11.97
C ASP A 22 25.66 -20.05 10.66
N GLU A 23 26.09 -21.31 10.51
CA GLU A 23 26.90 -21.73 9.35
C GLU A 23 26.08 -22.01 8.06
N ASP A 24 24.77 -22.26 8.19
CA ASP A 24 23.88 -22.61 7.07
C ASP A 24 23.00 -21.45 6.56
N THR A 25 23.16 -20.23 7.09
CA THR A 25 22.35 -19.09 6.65
C THR A 25 22.92 -18.52 5.33
N PRO A 26 22.19 -18.58 4.20
CA PRO A 26 22.69 -18.05 2.94
C PRO A 26 22.93 -16.54 3.03
N MET A 27 24.20 -16.13 2.94
CA MET A 27 24.59 -14.73 2.92
C MET A 27 24.80 -14.22 1.49
N LEU A 28 24.49 -12.94 1.26
CA LEU A 28 24.84 -12.26 0.03
C LEU A 28 26.36 -12.22 -0.13
N SER A 29 26.85 -12.40 -1.36
CA SER A 29 28.26 -12.11 -1.65
C SER A 29 28.55 -10.63 -1.38
N LEU A 30 29.80 -10.30 -1.06
CA LEU A 30 30.22 -8.91 -0.83
C LEU A 30 29.80 -7.99 -1.98
N GLN A 31 29.98 -8.46 -3.23
CA GLN A 31 29.59 -7.73 -4.43
C GLN A 31 28.06 -7.52 -4.53
N ALA A 32 27.26 -8.53 -4.19
CA ALA A 32 25.80 -8.40 -4.19
C ALA A 32 25.31 -7.46 -3.10
N LEU A 33 25.95 -7.48 -1.92
CA LEU A 33 25.62 -6.60 -0.80
C LEU A 33 25.99 -5.15 -1.09
N GLU A 34 27.13 -4.89 -1.74
CA GLU A 34 27.53 -3.57 -2.22
C GLU A 34 26.56 -3.04 -3.29
N ALA A 35 26.23 -3.86 -4.29
CA ALA A 35 25.27 -3.49 -5.32
C ALA A 35 23.88 -3.17 -4.73
N LEU A 36 23.42 -3.94 -3.74
CA LEU A 36 22.16 -3.69 -3.04
C LEU A 36 22.20 -2.37 -2.26
N LYS A 37 23.28 -2.09 -1.54
CA LYS A 37 23.45 -0.81 -0.82
C LYS A 37 23.40 0.38 -1.76
N GLN A 38 24.13 0.32 -2.87
CA GLN A 38 24.13 1.38 -3.87
C GLN A 38 22.72 1.62 -4.44
N PHE A 39 22.00 0.55 -4.80
CA PHE A 39 20.64 0.65 -5.31
C PHE A 39 19.66 1.29 -4.30
N LEU A 40 19.76 0.92 -3.01
CA LEU A 40 18.90 1.47 -1.97
C LEU A 40 19.17 2.96 -1.70
N GLU A 41 20.43 3.39 -1.81
CA GLU A 41 20.82 4.81 -1.72
C GLU A 41 20.31 5.62 -2.92
N GLU A 42 20.46 5.08 -4.13
CA GLU A 42 19.91 5.68 -5.36
C GLU A 42 18.38 5.79 -5.30
N SER A 43 17.69 4.75 -4.83
CA SER A 43 16.22 4.73 -4.72
C SER A 43 15.69 5.78 -3.76
N LYS A 44 16.33 5.96 -2.58
CA LYS A 44 15.96 7.01 -1.62
C LYS A 44 16.12 8.42 -2.19
N ASN A 45 17.18 8.62 -2.98
CA ASN A 45 17.43 9.89 -3.63
C ASN A 45 16.45 10.14 -4.80
N GLN A 46 16.06 9.11 -5.55
CA GLN A 46 15.06 9.22 -6.62
C GLN A 46 13.65 9.54 -6.10
N SER A 47 13.23 8.95 -4.97
CA SER A 47 11.95 9.32 -4.33
C SER A 47 11.89 10.81 -3.98
N SER A 48 13.01 11.36 -3.50
CA SER A 48 13.13 12.78 -3.15
C SER A 48 13.22 13.70 -4.39
N PHE A 49 13.64 13.16 -5.53
CA PHE A 49 13.81 13.91 -6.79
C PHE A 49 12.52 13.93 -7.62
N ASN A 50 11.77 12.83 -7.67
CA ASN A 50 10.45 12.77 -8.31
C ASN A 50 9.43 13.69 -7.62
N GLU A 51 9.48 13.81 -6.30
CA GLU A 51 8.65 14.77 -5.55
C GLU A 51 8.95 16.24 -5.92
N GLN A 52 10.18 16.55 -6.35
CA GLN A 52 10.59 17.92 -6.71
C GLN A 52 10.39 18.28 -8.19
N GLU A 53 10.47 17.31 -9.11
CA GLU A 53 10.21 17.56 -10.54
C GLU A 53 8.72 17.82 -10.84
N GLU A 54 7.81 17.23 -10.07
CA GLU A 54 6.36 17.48 -10.20
C GLU A 54 5.97 18.91 -9.77
N GLU A 55 6.65 19.50 -8.78
CA GLU A 55 6.38 20.88 -8.33
C GLU A 55 6.84 21.97 -9.31
N GLN A 56 7.82 21.68 -10.19
CA GLN A 56 8.48 22.70 -11.02
C GLN A 56 7.93 22.84 -12.46
N ASN A 57 6.91 22.07 -12.82
CA ASN A 57 6.31 22.13 -14.15
C ASN A 57 4.83 22.57 -14.07
N PRO A 58 4.55 23.88 -13.83
CA PRO A 58 3.21 24.41 -13.97
C PRO A 58 2.89 24.54 -15.46
N ARG A 59 2.77 23.40 -16.15
CA ARG A 59 1.94 23.34 -17.35
C ARG A 59 0.53 23.55 -16.84
N GLU A 60 -0.17 24.55 -17.36
CA GLU A 60 -1.62 24.59 -17.35
C GLU A 60 -2.10 23.27 -18.00
N SER A 61 -2.22 22.22 -17.20
CA SER A 61 -2.72 20.94 -17.62
C SER A 61 -3.97 20.72 -16.81
N ASP A 62 -5.08 20.65 -17.53
CA ASP A 62 -6.38 20.24 -17.05
C ASP A 62 -6.36 18.73 -16.67
N GLU A 63 -5.27 18.28 -16.05
CA GLU A 63 -4.96 16.89 -15.71
C GLU A 63 -5.02 16.73 -14.20
N VAL A 64 -5.59 15.63 -13.74
CA VAL A 64 -5.81 15.41 -12.31
C VAL A 64 -4.50 14.96 -11.68
N ALA A 65 -3.96 15.76 -10.76
CA ALA A 65 -2.76 15.40 -10.02
C ALA A 65 -3.08 14.27 -9.02
N LEU A 66 -2.73 13.04 -9.39
CA LEU A 66 -2.71 11.88 -8.49
C LEU A 66 -1.33 11.74 -7.87
N VAL A 67 -1.25 10.97 -6.78
CA VAL A 67 0.03 10.56 -6.21
C VAL A 67 0.81 9.71 -7.22
N THR A 68 2.13 9.66 -7.09
CA THR A 68 2.98 8.79 -7.91
C THR A 68 2.60 7.31 -7.74
N GLU A 69 2.61 6.56 -8.84
CA GLU A 69 2.30 5.12 -8.86
C GLU A 69 3.27 4.34 -7.97
N ASP A 70 2.73 3.51 -7.06
CA ASP A 70 3.52 2.48 -6.37
C ASP A 70 3.28 1.10 -6.99
N TRP A 71 4.26 0.63 -7.75
CA TRP A 71 4.23 -0.68 -8.42
C TRP A 71 4.13 -1.85 -7.44
N ARG A 72 4.63 -1.69 -6.20
CA ARG A 72 4.53 -2.73 -5.16
C ARG A 72 3.10 -2.93 -4.68
N MET A 73 2.27 -1.91 -4.88
CA MET A 73 0.85 -1.92 -4.56
C MET A 73 -0.02 -2.26 -5.78
N SER A 74 0.60 -2.52 -6.95
CA SER A 74 -0.10 -2.70 -8.23
C SER A 74 -1.01 -1.50 -8.57
N GLN A 75 -0.52 -0.28 -8.29
CA GLN A 75 -1.21 0.96 -8.67
C GLN A 75 -0.86 1.35 -10.10
N PHE A 76 -1.87 1.40 -10.96
CA PHE A 76 -1.76 1.85 -12.34
C PHE A 76 -2.83 2.90 -12.62
N TRP A 77 -2.42 4.07 -13.08
CA TRP A 77 -3.35 5.16 -13.36
C TRP A 77 -3.93 5.05 -14.76
N TYR A 78 -5.23 5.33 -14.87
CA TYR A 78 -5.89 5.33 -16.17
C TYR A 78 -5.40 6.52 -16.98
N ASP A 79 -5.24 6.30 -18.28
CA ASP A 79 -5.07 7.40 -19.20
C ASP A 79 -6.32 8.31 -19.17
N ARG A 80 -6.13 9.54 -19.62
CA ARG A 80 -7.16 10.57 -19.62
C ARG A 80 -8.46 10.13 -20.32
N GLU A 81 -8.37 9.53 -21.50
CA GLU A 81 -9.54 9.17 -22.30
C GLU A 81 -10.38 8.13 -21.56
N THR A 82 -9.72 7.11 -21.02
CA THR A 82 -10.35 6.09 -20.18
C THR A 82 -10.98 6.69 -18.93
N ALA A 83 -10.23 7.53 -18.20
CA ALA A 83 -10.70 8.13 -16.95
C ALA A 83 -11.93 9.03 -17.16
N GLU A 84 -11.90 9.90 -18.18
CA GLU A 84 -13.02 10.80 -18.52
C GLU A 84 -14.24 10.01 -18.97
N THR A 85 -14.06 9.02 -19.84
CA THR A 85 -15.17 8.20 -20.37
C THR A 85 -15.86 7.42 -19.26
N VAL A 86 -15.09 6.76 -18.39
CA VAL A 86 -15.66 5.96 -17.29
C VAL A 86 -16.31 6.87 -16.25
N ALA A 87 -15.69 7.99 -15.88
CA ALA A 87 -16.28 8.95 -14.94
C ALA A 87 -17.61 9.53 -15.45
N GLU A 88 -17.70 9.85 -16.75
CA GLU A 88 -18.95 10.32 -17.37
C GLU A 88 -20.06 9.27 -17.26
N GLU A 89 -19.75 8.02 -17.57
CA GLU A 89 -20.70 6.91 -17.49
C GLU A 89 -21.16 6.65 -16.06
N VAL A 90 -20.24 6.68 -15.10
CA VAL A 90 -20.54 6.56 -13.67
C VAL A 90 -21.42 7.70 -13.20
N ARG A 91 -21.16 8.95 -13.61
CA ARG A 91 -21.99 10.11 -13.29
C ARG A 91 -23.41 9.96 -13.84
N ARG A 92 -23.55 9.51 -15.09
CA ARG A 92 -24.84 9.27 -15.74
C ARG A 92 -25.66 8.19 -15.02
N LEU A 93 -25.01 7.13 -14.57
CA LEU A 93 -25.64 6.05 -13.80
C LEU A 93 -25.97 6.49 -12.36
N GLY A 94 -25.09 7.28 -11.75
CA GLY A 94 -25.22 7.76 -10.38
C GLY A 94 -26.40 8.70 -10.21
N GLY A 95 -26.63 9.66 -11.12
CA GLY A 95 -27.67 10.67 -10.93
C GLY A 95 -27.48 11.39 -9.59
N SER A 96 -28.45 11.29 -8.67
CA SER A 96 -28.35 11.81 -7.29
C SER A 96 -27.95 10.75 -6.25
N SER A 97 -27.44 9.60 -6.69
CA SER A 97 -27.10 8.46 -5.84
C SER A 97 -25.68 8.55 -5.29
N GLN A 98 -25.41 7.85 -4.20
CA GLN A 98 -24.05 7.73 -3.68
C GLN A 98 -23.24 6.72 -4.50
N VAL A 99 -22.04 7.13 -4.90
CA VAL A 99 -21.05 6.34 -5.63
C VAL A 99 -19.93 5.94 -4.68
N VAL A 100 -19.36 4.76 -4.87
CA VAL A 100 -18.12 4.37 -4.21
C VAL A 100 -17.11 3.82 -5.22
N CYS A 101 -15.87 4.27 -5.07
CA CYS A 101 -14.70 3.83 -5.83
C CYS A 101 -13.85 2.97 -4.90
N ILE A 102 -13.56 1.72 -5.28
CA ILE A 102 -12.75 0.77 -4.50
C ILE A 102 -11.45 0.52 -5.27
N SER A 103 -10.32 0.91 -4.70
CA SER A 103 -8.99 0.79 -5.30
C SER A 103 -8.83 1.43 -6.70
N CYS A 104 -9.73 2.33 -7.08
CA CYS A 104 -9.69 3.04 -8.36
C CYS A 104 -9.64 4.58 -8.18
N PRO A 105 -8.55 5.12 -7.61
CA PRO A 105 -8.45 6.55 -7.26
C PRO A 105 -8.53 7.47 -8.49
N THR A 106 -8.11 7.00 -9.68
CA THR A 106 -8.21 7.79 -10.91
C THR A 106 -9.65 8.17 -11.24
N ILE A 107 -10.60 7.24 -11.11
CA ILE A 107 -12.03 7.53 -11.37
C ILE A 107 -12.59 8.48 -10.33
N TYR A 108 -12.25 8.30 -9.05
CA TYR A 108 -12.67 9.22 -7.98
C TYR A 108 -12.25 10.66 -8.31
N ALA A 109 -11.00 10.84 -8.71
CA ALA A 109 -10.42 12.15 -8.92
C ALA A 109 -11.02 12.84 -10.17
N TYR A 110 -11.28 12.09 -11.25
CA TYR A 110 -11.98 12.60 -12.43
C TYR A 110 -13.47 12.90 -12.15
N LEU A 111 -14.16 12.09 -11.34
CA LEU A 111 -15.54 12.38 -10.91
C LEU A 111 -15.61 13.70 -10.15
N LYS A 112 -14.72 13.91 -9.17
CA LYS A 112 -14.64 15.17 -8.40
C LYS A 112 -14.25 16.37 -9.26
N LYS A 113 -13.39 16.17 -10.25
CA LYS A 113 -13.03 17.22 -11.22
C LYS A 113 -14.23 17.64 -12.07
N SER A 114 -14.99 16.68 -12.61
CA SER A 114 -16.14 16.95 -13.48
C SER A 114 -17.37 17.46 -12.72
N ASP A 115 -17.60 16.96 -11.51
CA ASP A 115 -18.70 17.38 -10.64
C ASP A 115 -18.23 17.41 -9.16
N PRO A 116 -17.79 18.57 -8.66
CA PRO A 116 -17.33 18.69 -7.26
C PRO A 116 -18.42 18.36 -6.22
N ALA A 117 -19.70 18.44 -6.59
CA ALA A 117 -20.83 18.18 -5.70
C ALA A 117 -21.25 16.70 -5.67
N ILE A 118 -20.66 15.85 -6.52
CA ILE A 118 -21.00 14.42 -6.56
C ILE A 118 -20.70 13.75 -5.21
N SER A 119 -21.66 12.96 -4.73
CA SER A 119 -21.49 12.14 -3.53
C SER A 119 -20.73 10.87 -3.89
N VAL A 120 -19.39 10.93 -3.79
CA VAL A 120 -18.49 9.82 -4.09
C VAL A 120 -17.51 9.61 -2.94
N ARG A 121 -17.28 8.35 -2.55
CA ARG A 121 -16.28 7.94 -1.56
C ARG A 121 -15.21 7.07 -2.23
N LEU A 122 -13.96 7.24 -1.83
CA LEU A 122 -12.83 6.39 -2.19
C LEU A 122 -12.51 5.44 -1.03
N LEU A 123 -12.48 4.14 -1.32
CA LEU A 123 -11.93 3.10 -0.46
C LEU A 123 -10.57 2.71 -1.02
N GLU A 124 -9.49 2.98 -0.28
CA GLU A 124 -8.15 2.62 -0.72
C GLU A 124 -7.24 2.15 0.42
N TYR A 125 -6.28 1.29 0.09
CA TYR A 125 -5.20 0.88 1.00
C TYR A 125 -4.12 1.95 1.13
N ASP A 126 -3.82 2.69 0.05
CA ASP A 126 -2.80 3.75 0.10
C ASP A 126 -3.26 4.96 0.92
N LYS A 127 -2.60 5.16 2.07
CA LYS A 127 -2.89 6.25 3.01
C LYS A 127 -2.52 7.63 2.47
N ARG A 128 -1.76 7.74 1.38
CA ARG A 128 -1.51 9.05 0.74
C ARG A 128 -2.80 9.71 0.24
N PHE A 129 -3.87 8.94 0.02
CA PHE A 129 -5.20 9.45 -0.31
C PHE A 129 -6.01 9.96 0.90
N GLU A 130 -5.49 9.87 2.14
CA GLU A 130 -6.11 10.50 3.32
C GLU A 130 -6.27 12.02 3.15
N GLN A 131 -5.52 12.65 2.25
CA GLN A 131 -5.68 14.05 1.85
C GLN A 131 -7.08 14.40 1.33
N TYR A 132 -7.87 13.41 0.87
CA TYR A 132 -9.25 13.62 0.45
C TYR A 132 -10.25 13.71 1.61
N GLY A 133 -9.79 13.58 2.87
CA GLY A 133 -10.58 13.86 4.05
C GLY A 133 -11.79 12.94 4.21
N GLU A 134 -12.99 13.52 4.33
CA GLU A 134 -14.22 12.78 4.63
C GLU A 134 -14.63 11.79 3.53
N ASP A 135 -14.17 12.05 2.29
CA ASP A 135 -14.44 11.20 1.12
C ASP A 135 -13.49 10.00 1.03
N PHE A 136 -12.52 9.87 1.93
CA PHE A 136 -11.61 8.71 1.99
C PHE A 136 -12.04 7.71 3.07
N THR A 137 -11.76 6.43 2.83
CA THR A 137 -11.82 5.37 3.84
C THR A 137 -10.71 4.37 3.57
N PHE A 138 -9.86 4.15 4.59
CA PHE A 138 -8.87 3.10 4.51
C PHE A 138 -9.55 1.75 4.31
N TYR A 139 -9.12 1.00 3.30
CA TYR A 139 -9.67 -0.29 2.93
C TYR A 139 -8.54 -1.29 2.67
N ASP A 140 -8.48 -2.34 3.48
CA ASP A 140 -7.60 -3.48 3.23
C ASP A 140 -8.38 -4.58 2.52
N TYR A 141 -7.98 -4.88 1.28
CA TYR A 141 -8.57 -5.94 0.47
C TYR A 141 -8.50 -7.31 1.16
N ASN A 142 -7.49 -7.56 2.00
CA ASN A 142 -7.36 -8.80 2.77
C ASN A 142 -8.39 -8.91 3.90
N LEU A 143 -8.98 -7.78 4.30
CA LEU A 143 -9.98 -7.68 5.35
C LEU A 143 -11.26 -7.02 4.77
N PRO A 144 -11.90 -7.63 3.74
CA PRO A 144 -12.93 -6.97 2.95
C PRO A 144 -14.22 -6.65 3.72
N LEU A 145 -14.38 -7.21 4.92
CA LEU A 145 -15.53 -6.99 5.80
C LEU A 145 -15.28 -5.92 6.88
N GLU A 146 -14.05 -5.46 7.06
CA GLU A 146 -13.66 -4.42 8.03
C GLU A 146 -13.98 -3.02 7.50
N LEU A 147 -15.27 -2.77 7.27
CA LEU A 147 -15.78 -1.49 6.80
C LEU A 147 -16.71 -0.85 7.84
N PRO A 148 -16.71 0.50 7.97
CA PRO A 148 -17.66 1.20 8.81
C PRO A 148 -19.10 0.81 8.47
N SER A 149 -19.92 0.55 9.49
CA SER A 149 -21.29 0.07 9.30
C SER A 149 -22.16 1.04 8.50
N VAL A 150 -21.84 2.34 8.53
CA VAL A 150 -22.51 3.40 7.76
C VAL A 150 -22.38 3.24 6.25
N LEU A 151 -21.40 2.46 5.77
CA LEU A 151 -21.20 2.21 4.33
C LEU A 151 -22.09 1.07 3.80
N LYS A 152 -22.63 0.24 4.70
CA LYS A 152 -23.42 -0.93 4.30
C LYS A 152 -24.76 -0.48 3.72
N HIS A 153 -25.08 -0.95 2.51
CA HIS A 153 -26.31 -0.65 1.77
C HIS A 153 -26.51 0.84 1.41
N SER A 154 -25.44 1.64 1.42
CA SER A 154 -25.52 3.09 1.18
C SER A 154 -25.26 3.48 -0.28
N TYR A 155 -24.64 2.59 -1.06
CA TYR A 155 -24.18 2.88 -2.42
C TYR A 155 -25.04 2.18 -3.47
N GLN A 156 -25.34 2.89 -4.56
CA GLN A 156 -26.07 2.33 -5.70
C GLN A 156 -25.15 2.01 -6.88
N VAL A 157 -24.02 2.72 -6.97
CA VAL A 157 -22.99 2.48 -7.98
C VAL A 157 -21.68 2.19 -7.27
N ILE A 158 -21.10 1.04 -7.59
CA ILE A 158 -19.81 0.58 -7.07
C ILE A 158 -18.89 0.41 -8.27
N VAL A 159 -17.77 1.13 -8.27
CA VAL A 159 -16.68 0.97 -9.22
C VAL A 159 -15.52 0.35 -8.45
N ALA A 160 -14.95 -0.73 -8.97
CA ALA A 160 -13.87 -1.43 -8.29
C ALA A 160 -12.80 -1.86 -9.28
N ASP A 161 -11.55 -1.62 -8.92
CA ASP A 161 -10.37 -2.08 -9.64
C ASP A 161 -9.31 -2.57 -8.63
N PRO A 162 -9.53 -3.73 -8.01
CA PRO A 162 -8.63 -4.24 -6.98
C PRO A 162 -7.29 -4.69 -7.58
N PRO A 163 -6.19 -4.68 -6.79
CA PRO A 163 -4.89 -5.16 -7.25
C PRO A 163 -4.95 -6.63 -7.68
N TYR A 164 -4.03 -7.03 -8.56
CA TYR A 164 -3.88 -8.43 -8.96
C TYR A 164 -3.54 -9.31 -7.74
N LEU A 165 -4.17 -10.49 -7.68
CA LEU A 165 -3.95 -11.55 -6.67
C LEU A 165 -2.74 -12.42 -6.99
#